data_AF-A0A645H7I9-F1
#
_entry.id   AF-A0A645H7I9-F1
#
_cell.length_a   1.000
_cell.length_b   1.000
_cell.length_c   1.000
_cell.angle_alpha   90.00
_cell.angle_beta   90.00
_cell.angle_gamma   90.00
#
_symmetry.space_group_name_H-M   'P 1'
#
loop_
_entity.id
_entity.type
_entity.pdbx_description
1 polymer ?
#
loop_
_entity_poly.entity_id
_entity_poly.type
_entity_poly.pdbx_seq_one_letter_code
_entity_poly.pdbx_strand_id
1 'polypeptide(L)'
;MSTMGKYMADGKPGMMPTYSRRILTATAQLYGGMCLLDQALIAQKKIEELGKEHYDYNFYNGKLLSARYYLRNVVPNVWSVMEIIQNGDTSVMESIADTFDY
;
A
#
# COMPACT_ATOMS: atom_id res chain seq x y z
N MET A 1 8.07 -11.65 16.59
CA MET A 1 6.59 -11.72 16.61
C MET A 1 6.08 -10.54 15.79
N SER A 2 5.09 -10.72 14.91
CA SER A 2 4.50 -9.60 14.16
C SER A 2 3.81 -8.61 15.11
N THR A 3 3.69 -7.33 14.74
CA THR A 3 3.04 -6.31 15.59
C THR A 3 1.64 -6.73 16.02
N MET A 4 0.84 -7.28 15.11
CA MET A 4 -0.50 -7.79 15.44
C MET A 4 -0.47 -8.99 16.38
N GLY A 5 0.50 -9.90 16.21
CA GLY A 5 0.71 -11.01 17.14
C GLY A 5 1.05 -10.52 18.56
N LYS A 6 1.83 -9.43 18.66
CA LYS A 6 2.14 -8.78 19.94
C LYS A 6 0.89 -8.21 20.60
N TYR A 7 0.03 -7.50 19.87
CA TYR A 7 -1.21 -6.95 20.44
C TYR A 7 -2.18 -8.03 20.95
N MET A 8 -2.25 -9.17 20.28
CA MET A 8 -3.03 -10.31 20.77
C MET A 8 -2.47 -10.87 22.08
N ALA A 9 -1.14 -10.98 22.20
CA ALA A 9 -0.47 -11.44 23.41
C ALA A 9 -0.61 -10.44 24.58
N ASP A 10 -0.60 -9.13 24.28
CA ASP A 10 -0.71 -8.04 25.25
C ASP A 10 -2.17 -7.78 25.70
N GLY A 11 -3.13 -8.65 25.32
CA GLY A 11 -4.54 -8.51 25.74
C GLY A 11 -5.29 -7.38 25.03
N LYS A 12 -4.84 -6.95 23.84
CA LYS A 12 -5.46 -5.88 23.03
C LYS A 12 -6.10 -6.41 21.75
N PRO A 13 -7.08 -7.34 21.81
CA PRO A 13 -7.67 -7.95 20.61
C PRO A 13 -8.41 -6.94 19.72
N GLY A 14 -8.90 -5.84 20.30
CA GLY A 14 -9.57 -4.76 19.55
C GLY A 14 -8.68 -4.03 18.53
N MET A 15 -7.36 -4.21 18.58
CA MET A 15 -6.44 -3.64 17.59
C MET A 15 -6.62 -4.27 16.20
N MET A 16 -6.94 -5.56 16.13
CA MET A 16 -7.14 -6.25 14.85
C MET A 16 -8.28 -5.65 14.02
N PRO A 17 -9.52 -5.54 14.53
CA PRO A 17 -10.59 -4.90 13.76
C PRO A 17 -10.31 -3.43 13.48
N THR A 18 -9.69 -2.69 14.41
CA THR A 18 -9.33 -1.27 14.25
C THR A 18 -8.43 -1.02 13.03
N TYR A 19 -7.42 -1.87 12.82
CA TYR A 19 -6.47 -1.71 11.71
C TYR A 19 -6.78 -2.55 10.47
N SER A 20 -7.75 -3.46 10.54
CA SER A 20 -8.08 -4.42 9.46
C SER A 20 -8.19 -3.78 8.08
N ARG A 21 -9.00 -2.73 7.93
CA ARG A 21 -9.21 -2.03 6.65
C ARG A 21 -7.95 -1.33 6.15
N ARG A 22 -7.12 -0.80 7.04
CA ARG A 22 -5.85 -0.15 6.69
C ARG A 22 -4.85 -1.17 6.19
N ILE A 23 -4.73 -2.32 6.87
CA ILE A 23 -3.91 -3.45 6.44
C ILE A 23 -4.35 -3.95 5.07
N LEU A 24 -5.65 -4.17 4.86
CA LEU A 24 -6.19 -4.60 3.56
C LEU A 24 -5.78 -3.64 2.43
N THR A 25 -5.90 -2.33 2.67
CA THR A 25 -5.55 -1.30 1.68
C THR A 25 -4.06 -1.29 1.38
N ALA A 26 -3.23 -1.32 2.43
CA ALA A 26 -1.76 -1.32 2.28
C ALA A 26 -1.29 -2.56 1.51
N THR A 27 -1.86 -3.73 1.79
CA THR A 27 -1.56 -4.97 1.04
C THR A 27 -1.99 -4.85 -0.42
N ALA A 28 -3.15 -4.26 -0.70
CA ALA A 28 -3.60 -4.03 -2.08
C ALA A 28 -2.67 -3.05 -2.83
N GLN A 29 -2.21 -1.98 -2.17
CA GLN A 29 -1.24 -1.05 -2.74
C GLN A 29 0.10 -1.72 -3.05
N LEU A 30 0.61 -2.54 -2.12
CA LEU A 30 1.83 -3.29 -2.31
C LEU A 30 1.72 -4.25 -3.50
N TYR A 31 0.66 -5.06 -3.53
CA TYR A 31 0.43 -6.04 -4.58
C TYR A 31 0.19 -5.37 -5.94
N GLY A 32 -0.62 -4.30 -5.99
CA GLY A 32 -0.84 -3.52 -7.20
C GLY A 32 0.46 -2.90 -7.73
N GLY A 33 1.34 -2.41 -6.85
CA GLY A 33 2.67 -1.92 -7.20
C GLY A 33 3.54 -2.99 -7.85
N MET A 34 3.52 -4.23 -7.32
CA MET A 34 4.22 -5.37 -7.91
C MET A 34 3.71 -5.67 -9.33
N CYS A 35 2.40 -5.78 -9.53
CA CYS A 35 1.82 -6.06 -10.85
C CYS A 35 2.14 -4.96 -11.88
N LEU A 36 2.14 -3.68 -11.46
CA LEU A 36 2.53 -2.57 -12.34
C LEU A 36 4.01 -2.63 -12.70
N LEU A 37 4.88 -3.01 -11.77
CA LEU A 37 6.30 -3.17 -12.01
C LEU A 37 6.56 -4.29 -13.03
N ASP A 38 5.88 -5.43 -12.91
CA ASP A 38 5.99 -6.53 -13.88
C ASP A 38 5.60 -6.08 -15.30
N GLN A 39 4.50 -5.32 -15.43
CA GLN A 39 4.10 -4.74 -16.71
C GLN A 39 5.15 -3.77 -17.25
N ALA A 40 5.76 -2.96 -16.38
CA ALA A 40 6.79 -2.00 -16.79
C ALA A 40 8.08 -2.69 -17.26
N LEU A 41 8.47 -3.81 -16.66
CA LEU A 41 9.62 -4.61 -17.11
C LEU A 41 9.40 -5.19 -18.51
N ILE A 42 8.19 -5.67 -18.81
CA ILE A 42 7.83 -6.14 -20.15
C ILE A 42 7.83 -4.96 -21.14
N ALA A 43 7.22 -3.84 -20.76
CA ALA A 43 7.16 -2.64 -21.59
C ALA A 43 8.55 -2.07 -21.90
N GLN A 44 9.48 -2.12 -20.94
CA GLN A 44 10.86 -1.69 -21.14
C GLN A 44 11.55 -2.52 -22.24
N LYS A 45 11.44 -3.84 -22.18
CA LYS A 45 12.00 -4.73 -23.22
C LYS A 45 11.41 -4.41 -24.60
N LYS A 46 10.11 -4.13 -24.68
CA LYS A 46 9.46 -3.77 -25.95
C LYS A 46 9.92 -2.44 -26.52
N ILE A 47 10.18 -1.44 -25.67
CA ILE A 47 10.78 -0.17 -26.13
C ILE A 47 12.19 -0.39 -26.69
N GLU A 48 12.99 -1.23 -26.03
CA GLU A 48 14.35 -1.55 -26.46
C GLU A 48 14.37 -2.29 -27.81
N GLU A 49 13.39 -3.17 -28.06
CA GLU A 49 13.22 -3.90 -29.34
C GLU A 49 12.71 -3.01 -30.48
N LEU A 50 11.71 -2.15 -30.23
CA LEU A 50 10.98 -1.42 -31.27
C LEU A 50 11.60 -0.07 -31.63
N GLY A 51 12.31 0.56 -30.69
CA GLY A 51 12.82 1.93 -30.84
C GLY A 51 11.74 3.01 -30.62
N LYS A 52 12.19 4.26 -30.49
CA LYS A 52 11.32 5.39 -30.10
C LYS A 52 10.36 5.88 -31.19
N GLU A 53 10.69 5.63 -32.44
CA GLU A 53 9.88 6.07 -33.59
C GLU A 53 8.71 5.11 -33.89
N HIS A 54 8.63 3.97 -33.18
CA HIS A 54 7.55 3.01 -33.37
C HIS A 54 6.22 3.53 -32.82
N TYR A 55 5.11 3.28 -33.52
CA TYR A 55 3.78 3.79 -33.13
C TYR A 55 3.34 3.31 -31.73
N ASP A 56 3.72 2.09 -31.33
CA ASP A 56 3.45 1.55 -29.98
C ASP A 56 4.36 2.10 -28.87
N TYR A 57 5.40 2.89 -29.19
CA TYR A 57 6.34 3.41 -28.19
C TYR A 57 5.62 4.12 -27.04
N ASN A 58 4.65 4.98 -27.35
CA ASN A 58 3.91 5.75 -26.36
C ASN A 58 3.08 4.87 -25.42
N PHE A 59 2.54 3.75 -25.91
CA PHE A 59 1.82 2.79 -25.07
C PHE A 59 2.74 2.17 -24.02
N TYR A 60 3.89 1.64 -24.43
CA TYR A 60 4.85 1.04 -23.52
C TYR A 60 5.50 2.08 -22.58
N ASN A 61 5.80 3.27 -23.09
CA ASN A 61 6.32 4.36 -22.27
C ASN A 61 5.31 4.80 -21.21
N GLY A 62 4.01 4.82 -21.54
CA GLY A 62 2.93 5.05 -20.59
C GLY A 62 2.91 4.04 -19.43
N LYS A 63 3.18 2.77 -19.70
CA LYS A 63 3.28 1.72 -18.66
C LYS A 63 4.45 1.97 -17.70
N LEU A 64 5.62 2.32 -18.23
CA LEU A 64 6.80 2.69 -17.44
C LEU A 64 6.54 3.90 -16.53
N LEU A 65 5.95 4.95 -17.09
CA LEU A 65 5.64 6.17 -16.34
C LEU A 65 4.58 5.91 -15.27
N SER A 66 3.56 5.11 -15.57
CA SER A 66 2.50 4.74 -14.63
C SER A 66 3.05 3.95 -13.45
N ALA A 67 3.89 2.93 -13.70
CA ALA A 67 4.52 2.15 -12.63
C ALA A 67 5.44 3.03 -11.78
N ARG A 68 6.23 3.89 -12.41
CA ARG A 68 7.13 4.84 -11.71
C ARG A 68 6.34 5.77 -10.79
N TYR A 69 5.24 6.32 -11.27
CA TYR A 69 4.38 7.20 -10.49
C TYR A 69 3.78 6.44 -9.30
N TYR A 70 3.17 5.27 -9.54
CA TYR A 70 2.50 4.49 -8.51
C TYR A 70 3.47 4.04 -7.40
N LEU A 71 4.65 3.52 -7.77
CA LEU A 71 5.67 3.10 -6.82
C LEU A 71 6.25 4.26 -5.99
N ARG A 72 6.28 5.47 -6.54
CA ARG A 72 6.84 6.65 -5.84
C ARG A 72 5.80 7.47 -5.06
N ASN A 73 4.52 7.38 -5.41
CA ASN A 73 3.49 8.25 -4.83
C ASN A 73 2.40 7.48 -4.07
N VAL A 74 2.16 6.20 -4.39
CA VAL A 74 1.10 5.41 -3.78
C VAL A 74 1.66 4.37 -2.81
N VAL A 75 2.64 3.59 -3.25
CA VAL A 75 3.26 2.53 -2.43
C VAL A 75 3.90 3.05 -1.13
N PRO A 76 4.47 4.27 -1.06
CA PRO A 76 5.00 4.80 0.20
C PRO A 76 3.98 4.84 1.36
N ASN A 77 2.68 4.93 1.06
CA ASN A 77 1.63 4.87 2.09
C ASN A 77 1.64 3.57 2.90
N VAL A 78 2.16 2.46 2.33
CA VAL A 78 2.32 1.19 3.04
C VAL A 78 3.23 1.36 4.27
N TRP A 79 4.32 2.11 4.14
CA TRP A 79 5.22 2.41 5.26
C TRP A 79 4.54 3.27 6.31
N SER A 80 3.85 4.34 5.90
CA SER A 80 3.12 5.20 6.83
C SER A 80 2.05 4.43 7.62
N VAL A 81 1.32 3.52 6.95
CA VAL A 81 0.34 2.66 7.62
C VAL A 81 1.02 1.68 8.58
N MET A 82 2.18 1.12 8.21
CA MET A 82 2.96 0.24 9.09
C MET A 82 3.40 0.96 10.36
N GLU A 83 3.90 2.19 10.26
CA GLU A 83 4.33 2.99 11.41
C GLU A 83 3.15 3.32 12.33
N ILE A 84 2.00 3.72 11.77
CA ILE A 84 0.76 3.95 12.54
C ILE A 84 0.34 2.67 13.29
N ILE A 85 0.39 1.53 12.61
CA ILE A 85 0.06 0.25 13.21
C ILE A 85 1.02 -0.09 14.35
N GLN A 86 2.31 0.20 14.21
CA GLN A 86 3.33 -0.05 15.24
C GLN A 86 3.23 0.87 16.44
N ASN A 87 2.78 2.12 16.23
CA ASN A 87 2.55 3.08 17.32
C ASN A 87 1.56 2.54 18.35
N GLY A 88 0.50 1.86 17.91
CA GLY A 88 -0.35 1.07 18.80
C GLY A 88 -1.29 1.88 19.67
N ASP A 89 -1.72 3.05 19.21
CA ASP A 89 -2.69 3.90 19.89
C ASP A 89 -4.00 3.15 20.18
N THR A 90 -4.49 3.30 21.42
CA THR A 90 -5.67 2.62 21.97
C THR A 90 -6.84 3.59 22.21
N SER A 91 -6.70 4.87 21.89
CA SER A 91 -7.66 5.92 22.23
C SER A 91 -9.10 5.60 21.77
N VAL A 92 -9.26 5.05 20.57
CA VAL A 92 -10.57 4.66 20.02
C VAL A 92 -11.26 3.54 20.81
N MET A 93 -10.49 2.68 21.50
CA MET A 93 -11.03 1.61 22.33
C MET A 93 -11.30 2.06 23.77
N GLU A 94 -10.58 3.09 24.23
CA GLU A 94 -10.77 3.71 25.54
C GLU A 94 -11.95 4.70 25.54
N SER A 95 -12.32 5.21 24.36
CA SER A 95 -13.43 6.15 24.19
C SER A 95 -14.77 5.48 24.45
N ILE A 96 -15.63 6.15 25.22
CA ILE A 96 -17.04 5.75 25.45
C ILE A 96 -17.96 6.52 24.49
N ALA A 97 -19.14 5.96 24.18
CA ALA A 97 -20.08 6.55 23.23
C ALA A 97 -20.44 8.00 23.61
N ASP A 98 -20.73 8.23 24.89
CA ASP A 98 -21.09 9.53 25.46
C ASP A 98 -20.02 10.62 25.21
N THR A 99 -18.75 10.25 24.96
CA THR A 99 -17.69 11.21 24.60
C THR A 99 -17.94 11.89 23.25
N PHE A 100 -18.78 11.30 22.40
CA PHE A 100 -19.10 11.79 21.05
C PHE A 100 -20.52 12.36 20.93
N ASP A 101 -21.28 12.38 22.01
CA ASP A 101 -22.61 12.99 22.05
C ASP A 101 -22.46 14.47 22.45
N TYR A 102 -22.88 15.38 21.56
CA TYR A 102 -22.88 16.84 21.75
C TYR A 102 -24.30 17.40 21.70
#